data_AF-A0A953Q632-F1
#
_entry.id   AF-A0A953Q632-F1
#
_cell.length_a   1.000
_cell.length_b   1.000
_cell.length_c   1.000
_cell.angle_alpha   90.00
_cell.angle_beta   90.00
_cell.angle_gamma   90.00
#
_symmetry.space_group_name_H-M   'P 1'
#
loop_
_entity.id
_entity.type
_entity.pdbx_description
1 polymer ?
#
loop_
_entity_poly.entity_id
_entity_poly.type
_entity_poly.pdbx_seq_one_letter_code
_entity_poly.pdbx_strand_id
1 'polypeptide(L)'
;MNGKRSIGFLLVTMFLFAGSLAWASDKNDVTDIGNRRVAHRSIISEEKEIAIGKEYSSQIDKSARLISDPVVTEYVNRVAQNIARNSDLKVPLTVKVIDDPSINAFALPGGFLYVNTGLVLAADEEDQIAGVMAHEISHVAARHWASQMTKATILNYATLPLIFIPMSYPVYLGTMEAMNFGVPIAFLKFSRADEAEADFLGIQYMWKAGYDPNSYVAFFGKVLQEERRDPGSVPKVFSDHPPTPDRIVKSEEEIKSLLPKKDEYLVTTSEFSDVKSRLQTLVVALRKHEKPGPTLIKKEPTSKTDSQTNKGQTTTTDDTPPVLKRRD
;
A
#
# COMPACT_ATOMS: atom_id res chain seq x y z
N MET A 1 -22.13 -6.70 72.79
CA MET A 1 -23.27 -6.60 71.86
C MET A 1 -22.74 -6.76 70.44
N ASN A 2 -22.95 -7.95 69.88
CA ASN A 2 -22.37 -8.37 68.59
C ASN A 2 -23.27 -7.98 67.42
N GLY A 3 -22.64 -7.38 66.40
CA GLY A 3 -22.80 -7.69 64.98
C GLY A 3 -24.20 -7.64 64.33
N LYS A 4 -24.34 -6.77 63.33
CA LYS A 4 -24.35 -7.17 61.89
C LYS A 4 -24.64 -5.93 61.03
N ARG A 5 -23.63 -5.47 60.27
CA ARG A 5 -23.82 -4.58 59.12
C ARG A 5 -24.25 -5.46 57.95
N SER A 6 -25.47 -5.25 57.45
CA SER A 6 -25.95 -5.90 56.22
C SER A 6 -25.28 -5.23 55.03
N ILE A 7 -24.40 -5.96 54.35
CA ILE A 7 -23.85 -5.60 53.05
C ILE A 7 -24.86 -6.09 52.02
N GLY A 8 -25.61 -5.16 51.43
CA GLY A 8 -26.48 -5.44 50.29
C GLY A 8 -25.62 -5.80 49.08
N PHE A 9 -25.65 -7.06 48.67
CA PHE A 9 -25.08 -7.52 47.41
C PHE A 9 -25.91 -6.93 46.25
N LEU A 10 -25.31 -6.02 45.49
CA LEU A 10 -25.87 -5.57 44.21
C LEU A 10 -25.63 -6.68 43.19
N LEU A 11 -26.64 -7.52 42.97
CA LEU A 11 -26.66 -8.52 41.89
C LEU A 11 -26.79 -7.76 40.55
N VAL A 12 -25.66 -7.47 39.91
CA VAL A 12 -25.63 -7.06 38.50
C VAL A 12 -26.03 -8.29 37.69
N THR A 13 -27.30 -8.33 37.29
CA THR A 13 -27.82 -9.32 36.35
C THR A 13 -27.25 -8.99 34.97
N MET A 14 -26.15 -9.66 34.63
CA MET A 14 -25.59 -9.68 33.30
C MET A 14 -26.59 -10.40 32.39
N PHE A 15 -27.45 -9.63 31.71
CA PHE A 15 -28.27 -10.15 30.62
C PHE A 15 -27.32 -10.59 29.49
N LEU A 16 -26.99 -11.88 29.48
CA LEU A 16 -26.42 -12.54 28.32
C LEU A 16 -27.49 -12.50 27.22
N PHE A 17 -27.39 -11.51 26.35
CA PHE A 17 -28.16 -11.44 25.13
C PHE A 17 -27.67 -12.58 24.22
N ALA A 18 -28.25 -13.77 24.38
CA ALA A 18 -28.12 -14.86 23.43
C ALA A 18 -28.97 -14.54 22.18
N GLY A 19 -28.59 -13.48 21.48
CA GLY A 19 -29.13 -13.13 20.17
C GLY A 19 -28.36 -13.87 19.09
N SER A 20 -28.95 -14.96 18.58
CA SER A 20 -28.69 -15.57 17.27
C SER A 20 -27.23 -15.56 16.79
N LEU A 21 -26.46 -16.56 17.25
CA LEU A 21 -25.28 -17.07 16.54
C LEU A 21 -25.74 -17.78 15.26
N ALA A 22 -26.01 -16.99 14.23
CA ALA A 22 -26.12 -17.50 12.89
C ALA A 22 -25.42 -16.48 11.98
N TRP A 23 -24.57 -16.98 11.09
CA TRP A 23 -23.85 -16.27 10.03
C TRP A 23 -22.47 -15.74 10.46
N ALA A 24 -21.62 -16.65 10.97
CA ALA A 24 -20.23 -16.62 10.55
C ALA A 24 -20.24 -17.22 9.12
N SER A 25 -20.13 -16.36 8.10
CA SER A 25 -20.03 -16.87 6.74
C SER A 25 -18.68 -17.56 6.57
N ASP A 26 -18.70 -18.77 6.04
CA ASP A 26 -17.50 -19.56 5.78
C ASP A 26 -16.77 -18.95 4.58
N LYS A 27 -15.61 -18.34 4.81
CA LYS A 27 -14.80 -17.75 3.75
C LYS A 27 -14.23 -18.80 2.79
N ASN A 28 -14.35 -20.09 3.11
CA ASN A 28 -13.98 -21.18 2.21
C ASN A 28 -15.07 -21.47 1.16
N ASP A 29 -16.31 -21.03 1.37
CA ASP A 29 -17.37 -21.22 0.39
C ASP A 29 -17.23 -20.20 -0.76
N VAL A 30 -16.62 -20.65 -1.84
CA VAL A 30 -16.42 -19.86 -3.06
C VAL A 30 -17.72 -19.59 -3.83
N THR A 31 -18.80 -20.31 -3.52
CA THR A 31 -20.12 -20.08 -4.14
C THR A 31 -20.82 -18.86 -3.54
N ASP A 32 -20.48 -18.50 -2.29
CA ASP A 32 -21.05 -17.38 -1.53
C ASP A 32 -20.26 -16.06 -1.71
N ILE A 33 -19.24 -16.03 -2.58
CA ILE A 33 -18.52 -14.79 -2.92
C ILE A 33 -19.52 -13.73 -3.39
N GLY A 34 -19.45 -12.56 -2.77
CA GLY A 34 -20.37 -11.44 -2.96
C GLY A 34 -21.50 -11.38 -1.94
N ASN A 35 -21.77 -12.45 -1.18
CA ASN A 35 -22.84 -12.50 -0.16
C ASN A 35 -22.29 -12.73 1.25
N ARG A 36 -21.08 -13.28 1.35
CA ARG A 36 -20.39 -13.49 2.62
C ARG A 36 -19.93 -12.20 3.30
N ARG A 37 -19.81 -12.27 4.64
CA ARG A 37 -19.28 -11.19 5.47
C ARG A 37 -17.80 -11.42 5.75
N VAL A 38 -16.94 -10.79 4.95
CA VAL A 38 -15.48 -10.80 5.16
C VAL A 38 -14.97 -9.60 5.97
N ALA A 39 -15.70 -8.49 5.94
CA ALA A 39 -15.36 -7.26 6.64
C ALA A 39 -15.16 -7.46 8.15
N HIS A 40 -14.01 -7.01 8.65
CA HIS A 40 -13.70 -7.01 10.08
C HIS A 40 -14.56 -5.97 10.82
N ARG A 41 -14.89 -6.27 12.08
CA ARG A 41 -15.57 -5.31 12.96
C ARG A 41 -14.58 -4.19 13.32
N SER A 42 -15.04 -2.96 13.21
CA SER A 42 -14.24 -1.76 13.44
C SER A 42 -15.09 -0.72 14.17
N ILE A 43 -14.45 0.10 15.02
CA ILE A 43 -15.11 1.29 15.61
C ILE A 43 -15.28 2.43 14.60
N ILE A 44 -14.59 2.33 13.45
CA ILE A 44 -14.71 3.25 12.34
C ILE A 44 -15.86 2.76 11.45
N SER A 45 -16.90 3.58 11.27
CA SER A 45 -18.01 3.26 10.36
C SER A 45 -17.55 3.26 8.90
N GLU A 46 -18.30 2.60 8.02
CA GLU A 46 -17.97 2.54 6.60
C GLU A 46 -18.02 3.94 5.95
N GLU A 47 -18.99 4.77 6.34
CA GLU A 47 -19.11 6.15 5.85
C GLU A 47 -17.92 7.01 6.28
N LYS A 48 -17.45 6.84 7.53
CA LYS A 48 -16.26 7.54 8.02
C LYS A 48 -15.00 7.05 7.29
N GLU A 49 -14.91 5.76 7.02
CA GLU A 49 -13.81 5.18 6.25
C GLU A 49 -13.76 5.75 4.82
N ILE A 50 -14.90 5.82 4.14
CA ILE A 50 -15.01 6.45 2.81
C ILE A 50 -14.63 7.93 2.84
N ALA A 51 -15.08 8.68 3.85
CA ALA A 51 -14.74 10.10 3.99
C ALA A 51 -13.22 10.31 4.15
N ILE A 52 -12.57 9.46 4.96
CA ILE A 52 -11.12 9.50 5.15
C ILE A 52 -10.38 9.13 3.85
N GLY A 53 -10.83 8.07 3.17
CA GLY A 53 -10.29 7.68 1.87
C GLY A 53 -10.38 8.79 0.82
N LYS A 54 -11.50 9.51 0.77
CA LYS A 54 -11.71 10.64 -0.14
C LYS A 54 -10.75 11.80 0.15
N GLU A 55 -10.53 12.12 1.43
CA GLU A 55 -9.59 13.16 1.82
C GLU A 55 -8.16 12.82 1.40
N TYR A 56 -7.73 11.59 1.66
CA TYR A 56 -6.41 11.13 1.23
C TYR A 56 -6.28 11.05 -0.29
N SER A 57 -7.31 10.57 -0.99
CA SER A 57 -7.35 10.56 -2.45
C SER A 57 -7.15 11.98 -3.01
N SER A 58 -7.81 12.99 -2.43
CA SER A 58 -7.63 14.40 -2.80
C SER A 58 -6.20 14.90 -2.60
N GLN A 59 -5.49 14.44 -1.56
CA GLN A 59 -4.09 14.81 -1.31
C GLN A 59 -3.13 14.13 -2.30
N ILE A 60 -3.35 12.84 -2.59
CA ILE A 60 -2.56 12.11 -3.59
C ILE A 60 -2.77 12.72 -4.97
N ASP A 61 -4.01 12.99 -5.38
CA ASP A 61 -4.32 13.58 -6.69
C ASP A 61 -3.63 14.94 -6.93
N LYS A 62 -3.40 15.72 -5.87
CA LYS A 62 -2.71 17.02 -5.95
C LYS A 62 -1.20 16.89 -6.13
N SER A 63 -0.61 15.77 -5.73
CA SER A 63 0.84 15.57 -5.66
C SER A 63 1.37 14.56 -6.68
N ALA A 64 0.57 13.55 -7.02
CA ALA A 64 0.90 12.51 -7.98
C ALA A 64 0.62 12.96 -9.41
N ARG A 65 1.45 12.52 -10.36
CA ARG A 65 1.16 12.67 -11.79
C ARG A 65 0.20 11.55 -12.23
N LEU A 66 -1.07 11.89 -12.42
CA LEU A 66 -2.07 10.94 -12.93
C LEU A 66 -1.96 10.78 -14.45
N ILE A 67 -2.14 9.54 -14.92
CA ILE A 67 -2.35 9.23 -16.33
C ILE A 67 -3.79 9.63 -16.69
N SER A 68 -3.94 10.43 -17.75
CA SER A 68 -5.22 10.91 -18.25
C SER A 68 -5.62 10.32 -19.61
N ASP A 69 -4.82 9.41 -20.16
CA ASP A 69 -5.12 8.75 -21.43
C ASP A 69 -6.33 7.82 -21.26
N PRO A 70 -7.46 8.09 -21.95
CA PRO A 70 -8.71 7.38 -21.70
C PRO A 70 -8.64 5.90 -22.06
N VAL A 71 -7.78 5.51 -23.02
CA VAL A 71 -7.63 4.10 -23.40
C VAL A 71 -6.96 3.33 -22.27
N VAL A 72 -5.91 3.90 -21.67
CA VAL A 72 -5.22 3.28 -20.53
C VAL A 72 -6.12 3.27 -19.30
N THR A 73 -6.73 4.40 -18.95
CA THR A 73 -7.50 4.51 -17.69
C THR A 73 -8.76 3.66 -17.72
N GLU A 74 -9.49 3.61 -18.85
CA GLU A 74 -10.67 2.77 -18.98
C GLU A 74 -10.32 1.28 -18.96
N TYR A 75 -9.21 0.90 -19.59
CA TYR A 75 -8.75 -0.48 -19.56
C TYR A 75 -8.46 -0.97 -18.13
N VAL A 76 -7.62 -0.23 -17.39
CA VAL A 76 -7.26 -0.58 -16.01
C VAL A 76 -8.50 -0.55 -15.11
N ASN A 77 -9.37 0.44 -15.28
CA ASN A 77 -10.65 0.50 -14.58
C ASN A 77 -11.50 -0.74 -14.88
N ARG A 78 -11.63 -1.17 -16.14
CA ARG A 78 -12.45 -2.33 -16.49
C ARG A 78 -11.94 -3.64 -15.85
N VAL A 79 -10.62 -3.85 -15.82
CA VAL A 79 -10.03 -5.01 -15.13
C VAL A 79 -10.37 -4.97 -13.63
N ALA A 80 -10.10 -3.84 -12.96
CA ALA A 80 -10.38 -3.68 -11.54
C ALA A 80 -11.88 -3.81 -11.20
N GLN A 81 -12.77 -3.25 -12.03
CA GLN A 81 -14.21 -3.36 -11.85
C GLN A 81 -14.72 -4.78 -12.11
N ASN A 82 -14.08 -5.56 -13.00
CA ASN A 82 -14.40 -6.97 -13.17
C ASN A 82 -14.12 -7.75 -11.88
N ILE A 83 -12.96 -7.51 -11.25
CA ILE A 83 -12.64 -8.10 -9.94
C ILE A 83 -13.63 -7.63 -8.87
N ALA A 84 -13.90 -6.32 -8.78
CA ALA A 84 -14.80 -5.75 -7.77
C ALA A 84 -16.23 -6.32 -7.83
N ARG A 85 -16.77 -6.52 -9.04
CA ARG A 85 -18.11 -7.14 -9.22
C ARG A 85 -18.15 -8.62 -8.83
N ASN A 86 -16.99 -9.28 -8.85
CA ASN A 86 -16.83 -10.70 -8.53
C ASN A 86 -16.15 -10.92 -7.17
N SER A 87 -16.29 -9.94 -6.26
CA SER A 87 -15.69 -9.98 -4.93
C SER A 87 -16.69 -9.65 -3.82
N ASP A 88 -16.23 -9.68 -2.58
CA ASP A 88 -17.04 -9.31 -1.41
C ASP A 88 -17.08 -7.78 -1.15
N LEU A 89 -16.53 -6.98 -2.05
CA LEU A 89 -16.48 -5.53 -1.92
C LEU A 89 -17.90 -4.92 -1.86
N LYS A 90 -18.15 -4.07 -0.86
CA LYS A 90 -19.47 -3.42 -0.64
C LYS A 90 -19.50 -1.93 -0.95
N VAL A 91 -18.33 -1.33 -1.09
CA VAL A 91 -18.17 0.09 -1.40
C VAL A 91 -17.87 0.30 -2.89
N PRO A 92 -18.21 1.46 -3.48
CA PRO A 92 -17.82 1.78 -4.84
C PRO A 92 -16.30 1.78 -4.99
N LEU A 93 -15.79 1.21 -6.09
CA LEU A 93 -14.37 1.26 -6.43
C LEU A 93 -14.09 2.43 -7.38
N THR A 94 -13.19 3.33 -6.99
CA THR A 94 -12.64 4.40 -7.82
C THR A 94 -11.22 4.03 -8.21
N VAL A 95 -10.93 3.94 -9.50
CA VAL A 95 -9.63 3.48 -10.01
C VAL A 95 -8.90 4.64 -10.66
N LYS A 96 -7.61 4.79 -10.34
CA LYS A 96 -6.72 5.82 -10.90
C LYS A 96 -5.38 5.23 -11.27
N VAL A 97 -4.77 5.76 -12.32
CA VAL A 97 -3.45 5.31 -12.79
C VAL A 97 -2.43 6.42 -12.53
N ILE A 98 -1.32 6.09 -11.86
CA ILE A 98 -0.25 7.04 -11.53
C ILE A 98 0.95 6.78 -12.45
N ASP A 99 1.51 7.83 -13.04
CA ASP A 99 2.80 7.74 -13.72
C ASP A 99 3.95 7.61 -12.71
N ASP A 100 4.23 6.37 -12.36
CA ASP A 100 5.31 5.99 -11.46
C ASP A 100 5.94 4.69 -11.98
N PRO A 101 7.27 4.65 -12.23
CA PRO A 101 7.97 3.45 -12.71
C PRO A 101 7.95 2.28 -11.74
N SER A 102 7.58 2.47 -10.48
CA SER A 102 7.50 1.38 -9.50
C SER A 102 6.38 0.39 -9.86
N ILE A 103 6.71 -0.89 -9.75
CA ILE A 103 5.76 -2.01 -9.76
C ILE A 103 4.94 -1.95 -8.47
N ASN A 104 3.77 -1.31 -8.53
CA ASN A 104 2.90 -1.06 -7.39
C ASN A 104 1.43 -0.91 -7.79
N ALA A 105 0.53 -1.33 -6.90
CA ALA A 105 -0.81 -0.77 -6.75
C ALA A 105 -1.14 -0.69 -5.26
N PHE A 106 -1.99 0.24 -4.86
CA PHE A 106 -2.43 0.34 -3.48
C PHE A 106 -3.88 0.81 -3.39
N ALA A 107 -4.61 0.29 -2.40
CA ALA A 107 -5.95 0.76 -2.08
C ALA A 107 -5.99 1.65 -0.83
N LEU A 108 -6.66 2.79 -0.94
CA LEU A 108 -7.06 3.62 0.17
C LEU A 108 -8.40 3.13 0.76
N PRO A 109 -8.72 3.56 2.00
CA PRO A 109 -9.96 3.19 2.66
C PRO A 109 -11.17 3.62 1.83
N GLY A 110 -12.24 2.83 1.88
CA GLY A 110 -13.47 3.18 1.15
C GLY A 110 -13.38 3.08 -0.38
N GLY A 111 -12.41 2.33 -0.91
CA GLY A 111 -12.44 1.87 -2.30
C GLY A 111 -11.77 2.81 -3.31
N PHE A 112 -10.67 3.47 -2.96
CA PHE A 112 -9.87 4.20 -3.96
C PHE A 112 -8.60 3.41 -4.29
N LEU A 113 -8.54 2.83 -5.48
CA LEU A 113 -7.44 2.01 -5.97
C LEU A 113 -6.55 2.83 -6.90
N TYR A 114 -5.25 2.85 -6.62
CA TYR A 114 -4.23 3.45 -7.45
C TYR A 114 -3.33 2.38 -8.04
N VAL A 115 -3.09 2.47 -9.34
CA VAL A 115 -2.26 1.51 -10.10
C VAL A 115 -1.10 2.27 -10.74
N ASN A 116 0.13 1.88 -10.46
CA ASN A 116 1.30 2.54 -11.03
C ASN A 116 1.57 2.03 -12.45
N THR A 117 2.08 2.90 -13.33
CA THR A 117 2.45 2.51 -14.70
C THR A 117 3.52 1.41 -14.72
N GLY A 118 4.43 1.39 -13.74
CA GLY A 118 5.43 0.33 -13.58
C GLY A 118 4.82 -1.06 -13.42
N LEU A 119 3.69 -1.20 -12.72
CA LEU A 119 3.01 -2.49 -12.57
C LEU A 119 2.49 -3.00 -13.93
N VAL A 120 1.79 -2.14 -14.67
CA VAL A 120 1.23 -2.49 -15.99
C VAL A 120 2.34 -2.85 -16.99
N LEU A 121 3.47 -2.14 -16.94
CA LEU A 121 4.60 -2.38 -17.84
C LEU A 121 5.41 -3.63 -17.45
N ALA A 122 5.45 -4.00 -16.18
CA ALA A 122 6.19 -5.17 -15.69
C ALA A 122 5.42 -6.50 -15.80
N ALA A 123 4.09 -6.44 -15.82
CA ALA A 123 3.24 -7.61 -15.99
C ALA A 123 3.36 -8.18 -17.41
N ASP A 124 3.61 -9.48 -17.52
CA ASP A 124 3.68 -10.17 -18.82
C ASP A 124 2.29 -10.39 -19.40
N GLU A 125 1.30 -10.67 -18.54
CA GLU A 125 -0.08 -10.98 -18.89
C GLU A 125 -1.09 -10.19 -18.04
N GLU A 126 -2.34 -10.11 -18.50
CA GLU A 126 -3.41 -9.33 -17.85
C GLU A 126 -3.80 -9.88 -16.47
N ASP A 127 -3.81 -11.20 -16.32
CA ASP A 127 -4.14 -11.86 -15.06
C ASP A 127 -3.18 -11.50 -13.92
N GLN A 128 -1.92 -11.17 -14.22
CA GLN A 128 -0.94 -10.70 -13.24
C GLN A 128 -1.32 -9.34 -12.65
N ILE A 129 -1.72 -8.36 -13.48
CA ILE A 129 -2.23 -7.08 -12.95
C ILE A 129 -3.56 -7.28 -12.22
N ALA A 130 -4.40 -8.21 -12.71
CA ALA A 130 -5.66 -8.55 -12.07
C ALA A 130 -5.45 -9.15 -10.68
N GLY A 131 -4.40 -9.97 -10.49
CA GLY A 131 -4.04 -10.55 -9.21
C GLY A 131 -3.57 -9.54 -8.19
N VAL A 132 -2.70 -8.59 -8.58
CA VAL A 132 -2.30 -7.49 -7.69
C VAL A 132 -3.51 -6.64 -7.31
N MET A 133 -4.38 -6.29 -8.27
CA MET A 133 -5.60 -5.53 -7.97
C MET A 133 -6.58 -6.31 -7.09
N ALA A 134 -6.68 -7.63 -7.25
CA ALA A 134 -7.52 -8.49 -6.41
C ALA A 134 -7.04 -8.53 -4.96
N HIS A 135 -5.73 -8.55 -4.73
CA HIS A 135 -5.14 -8.42 -3.40
C HIS A 135 -5.52 -7.08 -2.76
N GLU A 136 -5.33 -5.96 -3.47
CA GLU A 136 -5.69 -4.63 -2.97
C GLU A 136 -7.20 -4.49 -2.69
N ILE A 137 -8.05 -5.01 -3.58
CA ILE A 137 -9.50 -5.04 -3.37
C ILE A 137 -9.88 -5.89 -2.15
N SER A 138 -9.11 -6.94 -1.85
CA SER A 138 -9.32 -7.78 -0.67
C SER A 138 -9.07 -7.03 0.63
N HIS A 139 -8.05 -6.16 0.69
CA HIS A 139 -7.84 -5.29 1.85
C HIS A 139 -9.03 -4.37 2.11
N VAL A 140 -9.63 -3.82 1.05
CA VAL A 140 -10.82 -2.96 1.17
C VAL A 140 -12.04 -3.77 1.58
N ALA A 141 -12.30 -4.91 0.95
CA ALA A 141 -13.44 -5.77 1.26
C ALA A 141 -13.40 -6.27 2.72
N ALA A 142 -12.22 -6.67 3.20
CA ALA A 142 -12.01 -7.10 4.58
C ALA A 142 -11.92 -5.94 5.58
N ARG A 143 -11.91 -4.68 5.11
CA ARG A 143 -11.75 -3.46 5.92
C ARG A 143 -10.50 -3.50 6.80
N HIS A 144 -9.39 -4.01 6.27
CA HIS A 144 -8.12 -4.13 7.00
C HIS A 144 -7.61 -2.78 7.50
N TRP A 145 -7.84 -1.70 6.74
CA TRP A 145 -7.52 -0.35 7.18
C TRP A 145 -8.32 0.09 8.41
N ALA A 146 -9.64 -0.13 8.41
CA ALA A 146 -10.48 0.20 9.54
C ALA A 146 -10.14 -0.63 10.79
N SER A 147 -9.81 -1.91 10.59
CA SER A 147 -9.28 -2.79 11.64
C SER A 147 -7.99 -2.24 12.24
N GLN A 148 -7.04 -1.82 11.39
CA GLN A 148 -5.77 -1.25 11.82
C GLN A 148 -5.93 0.07 12.59
N MET A 149 -6.81 0.96 12.11
CA MET A 149 -7.13 2.20 12.83
C MET A 149 -7.84 1.96 14.15
N THR A 150 -8.70 0.94 14.23
CA THR A 150 -9.32 0.52 15.48
C THR A 150 -8.28 0.04 16.47
N LYS A 151 -7.34 -0.81 16.05
CA LYS A 151 -6.22 -1.28 16.88
C LYS A 151 -5.38 -0.11 17.40
N ALA A 152 -5.04 0.85 16.54
CA ALA A 152 -4.32 2.06 16.92
C ALA A 152 -5.11 2.89 17.95
N THR A 153 -6.40 3.11 17.71
CA THR A 153 -7.26 3.89 18.62
C THR A 153 -7.42 3.21 19.98
N ILE A 154 -7.59 1.88 20.01
CA ILE A 154 -7.67 1.13 21.27
C ILE A 154 -6.35 1.21 22.03
N LEU A 155 -5.21 1.07 21.34
CA LEU A 155 -3.90 1.22 21.97
C LEU A 155 -3.74 2.62 22.59
N ASN A 156 -4.22 3.65 21.91
CA ASN A 156 -4.22 5.02 22.44
C ASN A 156 -5.07 5.17 23.70
N TYR A 157 -6.22 4.49 23.78
CA TYR A 157 -7.01 4.48 25.01
C TYR A 157 -6.37 3.65 26.12
N ALA A 158 -5.65 2.58 25.77
CA ALA A 158 -4.93 1.75 26.72
C ALA A 158 -3.75 2.48 27.39
N THR A 159 -3.24 3.56 26.80
CA THR A 159 -2.21 4.42 27.42
C THR A 159 -2.78 5.50 28.34
N LEU A 160 -4.11 5.71 28.40
CA LEU A 160 -4.73 6.70 29.31
C LEU A 160 -4.36 6.50 30.80
N PRO A 161 -4.26 5.27 31.34
CA PRO A 161 -3.83 5.09 32.73
C PRO A 161 -2.41 5.61 33.00
N LEU A 162 -1.54 5.71 31.98
CA LEU A 162 -0.18 6.24 32.11
C LEU A 162 -0.15 7.74 32.45
N ILE A 163 -1.25 8.46 32.24
CA ILE A 163 -1.41 9.87 32.66
C ILE A 163 -1.31 9.98 34.19
N PHE A 164 -1.82 8.99 34.91
CA PHE A 164 -1.89 9.00 36.37
C PHE A 164 -0.61 8.49 37.04
N ILE A 165 0.41 8.12 36.27
CA ILE A 165 1.73 7.70 36.76
C ILE A 165 2.74 8.82 36.44
N PRO A 166 3.26 9.55 37.45
CA PRO A 166 4.10 10.74 37.24
C PRO A 166 5.32 10.53 36.34
N MET A 167 5.91 9.32 36.39
CA MET A 167 7.10 8.96 35.60
C MET A 167 6.81 8.68 34.11
N SER A 168 5.55 8.40 33.73
CA SER A 168 5.15 8.10 32.34
C SER A 168 4.35 9.21 31.66
N TYR A 169 4.03 10.29 32.37
CA TYR A 169 3.33 11.44 31.81
C TYR A 169 4.04 12.07 30.59
N PRO A 170 5.38 12.24 30.57
CA PRO A 170 6.08 12.74 29.38
C PRO A 170 5.98 11.80 28.17
N VAL A 171 5.96 10.48 28.41
CA VAL A 171 5.79 9.47 27.35
C VAL A 171 4.40 9.59 26.75
N TYR A 172 3.36 9.71 27.59
CA TYR A 172 1.98 9.92 27.14
C TYR A 172 1.85 11.15 26.23
N LEU A 173 2.40 12.30 26.63
CA LEU A 173 2.37 13.53 25.84
C LEU A 173 3.05 13.36 24.47
N GLY A 174 4.21 12.71 24.43
CA GLY A 174 4.92 12.43 23.18
C GLY A 174 4.13 11.52 22.22
N THR A 175 3.45 10.49 22.73
CA THR A 175 2.54 9.66 21.91
C THR A 175 1.37 10.45 21.36
N MET A 176 0.76 11.33 22.15
CA MET A 176 -0.44 12.08 21.74
C MET A 176 -0.12 13.12 20.66
N GLU A 177 1.05 13.75 20.73
CA GLU A 177 1.51 14.71 19.71
C GLU A 177 1.79 14.03 18.37
N ALA A 178 2.42 12.85 18.36
CA ALA A 178 2.64 12.07 17.14
C ALA A 178 1.33 11.62 16.46
N MET A 179 0.26 11.43 17.23
CA MET A 179 -1.04 10.97 16.75
C MET A 179 -1.92 12.08 16.17
N ASN A 180 -1.78 13.32 16.64
CA ASN A 180 -2.58 14.46 16.16
C ASN A 180 -2.31 14.82 14.68
N PHE A 181 -1.20 14.36 14.11
CA PHE A 181 -0.90 14.52 12.70
C PHE A 181 -1.67 13.55 11.78
N GLY A 182 -2.54 12.70 12.35
CA GLY A 182 -3.13 11.57 11.63
C GLY A 182 -2.06 10.53 11.35
N VAL A 183 -2.39 9.24 11.43
CA VAL A 183 -1.43 8.21 11.00
C VAL A 183 -1.24 8.38 9.49
N PRO A 184 -0.05 8.74 9.00
CA PRO A 184 0.13 8.89 7.56
C PRO A 184 -0.06 7.50 6.93
N ILE A 185 -0.87 7.41 5.86
CA ILE A 185 -1.17 6.12 5.19
C ILE A 185 0.11 5.36 4.84
N ALA A 186 1.18 6.09 4.49
CA ALA A 186 2.51 5.56 4.21
C ALA A 186 3.15 4.75 5.36
N PHE A 187 2.54 4.69 6.55
CA PHE A 187 3.00 3.89 7.69
C PHE A 187 2.05 2.75 8.07
N LEU A 188 0.96 2.54 7.34
CA LEU A 188 0.03 1.45 7.64
C LEU A 188 0.52 0.14 7.04
N LYS A 189 1.37 -0.54 7.81
CA LYS A 189 1.69 -1.95 7.56
C LYS A 189 0.56 -2.83 8.06
N PHE A 190 0.04 -3.68 7.19
CA PHE A 190 -0.92 -4.69 7.58
C PHE A 190 -0.20 -5.84 8.30
N SER A 191 -0.93 -6.52 9.19
CA SER A 191 -0.36 -7.66 9.90
C SER A 191 -0.19 -8.85 8.97
N ARG A 192 0.68 -9.80 9.31
CA ARG A 192 0.82 -11.06 8.53
C ARG A 192 -0.50 -11.81 8.35
N ALA A 193 -1.43 -11.67 9.29
CA ALA A 193 -2.76 -12.27 9.20
C ALA A 193 -3.64 -11.54 8.17
N ASP A 194 -3.60 -10.21 8.16
CA ASP A 194 -4.32 -9.38 7.18
C ASP A 194 -3.78 -9.65 5.76
N GLU A 195 -2.46 -9.80 5.59
CA GLU A 195 -1.82 -10.19 4.33
C GLU A 195 -2.30 -11.56 3.83
N ALA A 196 -2.23 -12.58 4.70
CA ALA A 196 -2.64 -13.93 4.34
C ALA A 196 -4.15 -14.02 4.05
N GLU A 197 -4.97 -13.18 4.68
CA GLU A 197 -6.38 -13.05 4.37
C GLU A 197 -6.61 -12.36 3.03
N ALA A 198 -5.84 -11.31 2.71
CA ALA A 198 -5.93 -10.64 1.42
C ALA A 198 -5.50 -11.55 0.27
N ASP A 199 -4.48 -12.39 0.46
CA ASP A 199 -4.09 -13.42 -0.52
C ASP A 199 -5.23 -14.41 -0.76
N PHE A 200 -5.76 -14.96 0.34
CA PHE A 200 -6.83 -15.94 0.35
C PHE A 200 -8.09 -15.45 -0.36
N LEU A 201 -8.50 -14.20 -0.10
CA LEU A 201 -9.63 -13.58 -0.76
C LEU A 201 -9.30 -13.19 -2.20
N GLY A 202 -8.08 -12.70 -2.46
CA GLY A 202 -7.63 -12.26 -3.76
C GLY A 202 -7.66 -13.36 -4.81
N ILE A 203 -7.09 -14.54 -4.50
CA ILE A 203 -7.12 -15.70 -5.40
C ILE A 203 -8.55 -16.17 -5.71
N GLN A 204 -9.47 -16.06 -4.74
CA GLN A 204 -10.88 -16.39 -4.93
C GLN A 204 -11.59 -15.38 -5.83
N TYR A 205 -11.28 -14.09 -5.69
CA TYR A 205 -11.85 -13.05 -6.54
C TYR A 205 -11.33 -13.16 -7.98
N MET A 206 -10.05 -13.47 -8.17
CA MET A 206 -9.50 -13.80 -9.49
C MET A 206 -10.24 -14.96 -10.12
N TRP A 207 -10.36 -16.07 -9.38
CA TRP A 207 -11.07 -17.26 -9.85
C TRP A 207 -12.53 -16.94 -10.21
N LYS A 208 -13.25 -16.20 -9.35
CA LYS A 208 -14.64 -15.83 -9.59
C LYS A 208 -14.78 -14.94 -10.83
N ALA A 209 -13.86 -13.99 -11.01
CA ALA A 209 -13.80 -13.10 -12.17
C ALA A 209 -13.33 -13.79 -13.46
N GLY A 210 -12.86 -15.04 -13.37
CA GLY A 210 -12.45 -15.86 -14.52
C GLY A 210 -10.95 -15.87 -14.81
N TYR A 211 -10.13 -15.13 -14.06
CA TYR A 211 -8.67 -15.14 -14.22
C TYR A 211 -8.03 -16.38 -13.63
N ASP A 212 -6.83 -16.73 -14.12
CA ASP A 212 -6.02 -17.81 -13.53
C ASP A 212 -5.44 -17.35 -12.18
N PRO A 213 -5.85 -17.92 -11.04
CA PRO A 213 -5.31 -17.53 -9.74
C PRO A 213 -3.83 -17.91 -9.57
N ASN A 214 -3.28 -18.82 -10.39
CA ASN A 214 -1.86 -19.16 -10.34
C ASN A 214 -0.96 -18.01 -10.82
N SER A 215 -1.50 -17.09 -11.64
CA SER A 215 -0.75 -15.93 -12.13
C SER A 215 -0.33 -14.98 -11.00
N TYR A 216 -1.11 -14.91 -9.92
CA TYR A 216 -0.77 -14.17 -8.71
C TYR A 216 0.51 -14.70 -8.06
N VAL A 217 0.57 -16.02 -7.89
CA VAL A 217 1.74 -16.72 -7.34
C VAL A 217 2.94 -16.57 -8.27
N ALA A 218 2.74 -16.75 -9.57
CA ALA A 218 3.79 -16.60 -10.57
C ALA A 218 4.39 -15.18 -10.57
N PHE A 219 3.55 -14.15 -10.47
CA PHE A 219 3.98 -12.76 -10.40
C PHE A 219 4.80 -12.48 -9.14
N PHE A 220 4.38 -12.97 -7.97
CA PHE A 220 5.17 -12.87 -6.74
C PHE A 220 6.49 -13.63 -6.81
N GLY A 221 6.51 -14.81 -7.43
CA GLY A 221 7.74 -15.54 -7.72
C GLY A 221 8.71 -14.73 -8.59
N LYS A 222 8.20 -14.05 -9.63
CA LYS A 222 8.98 -13.16 -10.50
C LYS A 222 9.56 -11.98 -9.72
N VAL A 223 8.75 -11.31 -8.90
CA VAL A 223 9.20 -10.20 -8.04
C VAL A 223 10.30 -10.66 -7.08
N LEU A 224 10.10 -11.77 -6.37
CA LEU A 224 11.12 -12.31 -5.45
C LEU A 224 12.41 -12.71 -6.17
N GLN A 225 12.31 -13.23 -7.40
CA GLN A 225 13.48 -13.57 -8.19
C GLN A 225 14.26 -12.32 -8.62
N GLU A 226 13.55 -11.25 -8.99
CA GLU A 226 14.17 -9.97 -9.35
C GLU A 226 14.91 -9.36 -8.15
N GLU A 227 14.30 -9.34 -6.96
CA GLU A 227 14.97 -8.83 -5.74
C GLU A 227 16.22 -9.64 -5.37
N ARG A 228 16.18 -10.97 -5.57
CA ARG A 228 17.34 -11.83 -5.33
C ARG A 228 18.46 -11.57 -6.34
N ARG A 229 18.10 -11.25 -7.58
CA ARG A 229 19.03 -10.99 -8.67
C ARG A 229 19.70 -9.62 -8.53
N ASP A 230 18.92 -8.61 -8.15
CA ASP A 230 19.38 -7.23 -7.96
C ASP A 230 18.75 -6.66 -6.68
N PRO A 231 19.42 -6.79 -5.52
CA PRO A 231 18.88 -6.32 -4.24
C PRO A 231 18.56 -4.82 -4.25
N GLY A 232 17.30 -4.47 -3.95
CA GLY A 232 16.76 -3.12 -4.05
C GLY A 232 16.13 -2.77 -5.41
N SER A 233 16.13 -3.70 -6.36
CA SER A 233 15.41 -3.56 -7.64
C SER A 233 13.90 -3.71 -7.48
N VAL A 234 13.45 -4.47 -6.47
CA VAL A 234 12.03 -4.58 -6.17
C VAL A 234 11.57 -3.31 -5.48
N PRO A 235 10.52 -2.66 -6.01
CA PRO A 235 10.07 -1.38 -5.50
C PRO A 235 9.74 -1.41 -4.01
N LYS A 236 10.02 -0.29 -3.34
CA LYS A 236 9.78 -0.10 -1.90
C LYS A 236 8.34 -0.40 -1.46
N VAL A 237 7.35 -0.46 -2.35
CA VAL A 237 5.98 -0.82 -1.95
C VAL A 237 5.82 -2.30 -1.57
N PHE A 238 6.65 -3.21 -2.08
CA PHE A 238 6.72 -4.56 -1.52
C PHE A 238 7.36 -4.55 -0.13
N SER A 239 7.76 -3.39 0.42
CA SER A 239 8.08 -3.24 1.85
C SER A 239 6.83 -3.06 2.72
N ASP A 240 5.71 -2.66 2.13
CA ASP A 240 4.42 -2.51 2.82
C ASP A 240 3.71 -3.88 2.89
N HIS A 241 3.77 -4.65 1.79
CA HIS A 241 3.19 -6.00 1.65
C HIS A 241 4.21 -7.01 1.06
N PRO A 242 5.28 -7.38 1.78
CA PRO A 242 6.32 -8.24 1.21
C PRO A 242 5.82 -9.64 0.86
N PRO A 243 6.05 -10.11 -0.38
CA PRO A 243 5.82 -11.50 -0.72
C PRO A 243 6.79 -12.35 0.08
N THR A 244 6.31 -13.46 0.64
CA THR A 244 7.15 -14.42 1.36
C THR A 244 6.97 -15.80 0.75
N PRO A 245 7.99 -16.70 0.82
CA PRO A 245 7.83 -18.07 0.38
C PRO A 245 6.64 -18.77 1.04
N ASP A 246 6.39 -18.52 2.32
CA ASP A 246 5.26 -19.09 3.06
C ASP A 246 3.91 -18.66 2.48
N ARG A 247 3.76 -17.39 2.07
CA ARG A 247 2.54 -16.89 1.42
C ARG A 247 2.31 -17.56 0.07
N ILE A 248 3.36 -17.70 -0.73
CA ILE A 248 3.31 -18.39 -2.02
C ILE A 248 2.82 -19.84 -1.85
N VAL A 249 3.48 -20.61 -0.98
CA VAL A 249 3.10 -22.01 -0.72
C VAL A 249 1.66 -22.10 -0.23
N LYS A 250 1.26 -21.21 0.67
CA LYS A 250 -0.12 -21.19 1.19
C LYS A 250 -1.14 -20.87 0.09
N SER A 251 -0.88 -19.88 -0.77
CA SER A 251 -1.75 -19.58 -1.90
C SER A 251 -1.85 -20.75 -2.89
N GLU A 252 -0.76 -21.45 -3.17
CA GLU A 252 -0.79 -22.67 -4.01
C GLU A 252 -1.65 -23.77 -3.40
N GLU A 253 -1.53 -24.00 -2.08
CA GLU A 253 -2.36 -24.95 -1.35
C GLU A 253 -3.85 -24.57 -1.38
N GLU A 254 -4.16 -23.29 -1.15
CA GLU A 254 -5.53 -22.76 -1.19
C GLU A 254 -6.13 -22.87 -2.59
N ILE A 255 -5.38 -22.53 -3.64
CA ILE A 255 -5.81 -22.71 -5.04
C ILE A 255 -6.16 -24.18 -5.30
N LYS A 256 -5.28 -25.11 -4.90
CA LYS A 256 -5.46 -26.54 -5.17
C LYS A 256 -6.62 -27.15 -4.38
N SER A 257 -6.84 -26.71 -3.16
CA SER A 257 -7.79 -27.34 -2.23
C SER A 257 -9.20 -26.73 -2.27
N LEU A 258 -9.32 -25.44 -2.59
CA LEU A 258 -10.59 -24.70 -2.47
C LEU A 258 -11.22 -24.34 -3.79
N LEU A 259 -10.41 -24.10 -4.84
CA LEU A 259 -10.92 -23.57 -6.10
C LEU A 259 -11.27 -24.72 -7.06
N PRO A 260 -12.55 -24.88 -7.45
CA PRO A 260 -12.90 -25.80 -8.52
C PRO A 260 -12.13 -25.43 -9.80
N LYS A 261 -11.58 -26.44 -10.48
CA LYS A 261 -10.95 -26.22 -11.78
C LYS A 261 -11.97 -25.68 -12.78
N LYS A 262 -11.57 -24.68 -13.54
CA LYS A 262 -12.30 -24.21 -14.72
C LYS A 262 -11.71 -24.85 -15.97
N ASP A 263 -12.53 -25.01 -17.00
CA ASP A 263 -12.07 -25.52 -18.30
C ASP A 263 -11.08 -24.54 -18.94
N GLU A 264 -11.34 -23.24 -18.78
CA GLU A 264 -10.52 -22.15 -19.30
C GLU A 264 -10.41 -21.02 -18.27
N TYR A 265 -9.26 -20.34 -18.29
CA TYR A 265 -9.00 -19.11 -17.53
C TYR A 265 -8.66 -17.97 -18.48
N LEU A 266 -9.10 -16.77 -18.13
CA LEU A 266 -8.63 -15.54 -18.74
C LEU A 266 -7.20 -15.29 -18.27
N VAL A 267 -6.23 -15.43 -19.17
CA VAL A 267 -4.81 -15.14 -18.89
C VAL A 267 -4.45 -13.76 -19.41
N THR A 268 -4.82 -13.47 -20.66
CA THR A 268 -4.45 -12.23 -21.34
C THR A 268 -5.41 -11.89 -22.46
N THR A 269 -5.42 -10.62 -22.86
CA THR A 269 -6.16 -10.13 -24.03
C THR A 269 -5.22 -9.44 -25.00
N SER A 270 -5.59 -9.38 -26.29
CA SER A 270 -4.87 -8.55 -27.26
C SER A 270 -4.90 -7.07 -26.85
N GLU A 271 -6.00 -6.64 -26.23
CA GLU A 271 -6.15 -5.28 -25.72
C GLU A 271 -5.13 -4.95 -24.61
N PHE A 272 -4.77 -5.93 -23.75
CA PHE A 272 -3.69 -5.74 -22.78
C PHE A 272 -2.38 -5.33 -23.45
N SER A 273 -2.01 -6.04 -24.52
CA SER A 273 -0.78 -5.78 -25.27
C SER A 273 -0.80 -4.40 -25.94
N ASP A 274 -1.93 -4.02 -26.53
CA ASP A 274 -2.14 -2.71 -27.15
C ASP A 274 -2.05 -1.57 -26.12
N VAL A 275 -2.70 -1.75 -24.96
CA VAL A 275 -2.67 -0.79 -23.86
C VAL A 275 -1.27 -0.67 -23.27
N LYS A 276 -0.56 -1.78 -23.07
CA LYS A 276 0.82 -1.78 -22.57
C LYS A 276 1.76 -1.04 -23.54
N SER A 277 1.61 -1.25 -24.85
CA SER A 277 2.40 -0.55 -25.88
C SER A 277 2.10 0.95 -25.93
N ARG A 278 0.81 1.31 -25.82
CA ARG A 278 0.36 2.70 -25.74
C ARG A 278 0.90 3.39 -24.48
N LEU A 279 0.82 2.71 -23.34
CA LEU A 279 1.32 3.22 -22.07
C LEU A 279 2.83 3.43 -22.10
N GLN A 280 3.58 2.48 -22.66
CA GLN A 280 5.03 2.60 -22.82
C GLN A 280 5.39 3.87 -23.62
N THR A 281 4.67 4.12 -24.72
CA THR A 281 4.88 5.30 -25.57
C THR A 281 4.55 6.60 -24.81
N LEU A 282 3.43 6.61 -24.09
CA LEU A 282 2.97 7.74 -23.28
C LEU A 282 3.99 8.10 -22.19
N VAL A 283 4.43 7.12 -21.41
CA VAL A 283 5.37 7.30 -20.30
C VAL A 283 6.74 7.77 -20.81
N VAL A 284 7.23 7.24 -21.94
CA VAL A 284 8.46 7.74 -22.58
C VAL A 284 8.33 9.19 -23.01
N ALA A 285 7.19 9.59 -23.57
CA ALA A 285 6.92 10.98 -23.94
C ALA A 285 6.90 11.90 -22.70
N LEU A 286 6.18 11.51 -21.64
CA LEU A 286 6.12 12.25 -20.38
C LEU A 286 7.51 12.48 -19.79
N ARG A 287 8.32 11.43 -19.70
CA ARG A 287 9.69 11.50 -19.15
C ARG A 287 10.66 12.32 -20.01
N LYS A 288 10.46 12.36 -21.33
CA LYS A 288 11.27 13.22 -22.23
C LYS A 288 11.06 14.71 -21.94
N HIS A 289 9.85 15.09 -21.52
CA HIS A 289 9.50 16.45 -21.12
C HIS A 289 9.97 16.80 -19.70
N GLU A 290 10.38 15.83 -18.89
CA GLU A 290 10.91 16.02 -17.53
C GLU A 290 12.42 16.28 -17.45
N LYS A 291 13.14 16.34 -18.58
CA LYS A 291 14.58 16.64 -18.54
C LYS A 291 14.84 17.88 -17.67
N PRO A 292 15.73 17.80 -16.68
CA PRO A 292 15.94 18.90 -15.74
C PRO A 292 16.40 20.12 -16.53
N GLY A 293 15.90 21.29 -16.16
CA GLY A 293 16.49 22.57 -16.57
C GLY A 293 18.00 22.59 -16.31
N PRO A 294 18.74 23.55 -16.89
CA PRO A 294 20.20 23.55 -16.88
C PRO A 294 20.75 23.31 -15.48
N THR A 295 21.45 22.18 -15.30
CA THR A 295 22.16 21.86 -14.07
C THR A 295 23.45 22.68 -14.04
N LEU A 296 23.63 23.47 -12.98
CA LEU A 296 24.89 24.15 -12.73
C LEU A 296 25.96 23.12 -12.42
N ILE A 297 26.92 22.95 -13.33
CA ILE A 297 28.14 22.20 -13.05
C ILE A 297 28.96 23.03 -12.06
N LYS A 298 28.93 22.66 -10.78
CA LYS A 298 29.90 23.19 -9.81
C LYS A 298 31.26 22.59 -10.14
N LYS A 299 32.20 23.46 -10.53
CA LYS A 299 33.61 23.11 -10.66
C LYS A 299 34.15 22.87 -9.25
N GLU A 300 34.53 21.64 -8.92
CA GLU A 300 35.23 21.39 -7.66
C GLU A 300 36.54 22.18 -7.64
N PRO A 301 36.91 22.80 -6.49
CA PRO A 301 38.21 23.40 -6.35
C PRO A 301 39.25 22.28 -6.41
N THR A 302 40.14 22.35 -7.39
CA THR A 302 41.32 21.49 -7.48
C THR A 302 42.12 21.59 -6.18
N SER A 303 41.99 20.59 -5.30
CA SER A 303 42.87 20.42 -4.17
C SER A 303 44.23 19.95 -4.71
N LYS A 304 45.15 20.90 -4.91
CA LYS A 304 46.56 20.58 -5.05
C LYS A 304 47.04 20.02 -3.72
N THR A 305 47.22 18.70 -3.66
CA THR A 305 48.05 18.08 -2.62
C THR A 305 49.38 17.71 -3.26
N ASP A 306 50.27 18.70 -3.39
CA ASP A 306 51.70 18.43 -3.61
C ASP A 306 52.30 18.11 -2.24
N SER A 307 52.52 16.82 -2.00
CA SER A 307 53.44 16.37 -0.95
C SER A 307 54.82 16.22 -1.58
N GLN A 308 55.70 17.19 -1.38
CA GLN A 308 57.14 16.92 -1.27
C GLN A 308 57.89 18.06 -0.59
N THR A 309 58.42 17.71 0.57
CA THR A 309 59.42 18.41 1.37
C THR A 309 60.73 18.61 0.61
N ASN A 310 61.22 19.84 0.49
CA ASN A 310 62.50 20.25 1.11
C ASN A 310 62.99 21.66 0.71
N LYS A 311 63.45 22.36 1.76
CA LYS A 311 64.57 23.33 1.82
C LYS A 311 64.45 24.67 1.09
N GLY A 312 64.47 25.73 1.90
CA GLY A 312 65.39 26.85 1.67
C GLY A 312 64.76 28.24 1.53
N GLN A 313 64.83 29.01 2.63
CA GLN A 313 65.33 30.40 2.68
C GLN A 313 64.64 31.51 1.84
N THR A 314 64.12 32.52 2.56
CA THR A 314 64.14 33.99 2.28
C THR A 314 63.51 34.49 0.95
N THR A 315 62.73 35.58 0.83
CA THR A 315 62.62 36.88 1.52
C THR A 315 61.36 37.61 1.00
N THR A 316 60.71 38.38 1.88
CA THR A 316 59.93 39.64 1.74
C THR A 316 59.59 40.25 0.36
N THR A 317 58.31 40.70 0.22
CA THR A 317 57.77 42.08 -0.07
C THR A 317 56.50 41.95 -0.94
N ASP A 318 55.30 42.16 -0.40
CA ASP A 318 54.58 43.41 -0.11
C ASP A 318 53.68 43.89 -1.27
N ASP A 319 52.52 44.38 -0.86
CA ASP A 319 51.23 44.48 -1.53
C ASP A 319 51.15 45.46 -2.70
N THR A 320 50.46 45.06 -3.78
CA THR A 320 49.71 46.01 -4.62
C THR A 320 48.50 45.32 -5.28
N PRO A 321 47.25 45.79 -5.10
CA PRO A 321 46.07 45.18 -5.72
C PRO A 321 45.88 45.65 -7.18
N PRO A 322 45.58 44.76 -8.15
CA PRO A 322 45.31 45.16 -9.53
C PRO A 322 43.87 45.65 -9.77
N VAL A 323 43.77 46.74 -10.54
CA VAL A 323 42.55 47.48 -10.93
C VAL A 323 41.79 46.77 -12.07
N LEU A 324 40.46 46.73 -11.98
CA LEU A 324 39.52 46.18 -12.97
C LEU A 324 39.41 47.08 -14.22
N LYS A 325 39.53 46.50 -15.43
CA LYS A 325 39.17 47.15 -16.70
C LYS A 325 37.87 46.58 -17.24
N ARG A 326 36.88 47.45 -17.50
CA ARG A 326 35.72 47.18 -18.38
C ARG A 326 36.19 47.14 -19.84
N ARG A 327 35.52 46.32 -20.64
CA ARG A 327 35.50 46.44 -22.10
C ARG A 327 34.06 46.53 -22.57
N ASP A 328 33.92 47.30 -23.64
CA ASP A 328 32.71 47.85 -24.26
C ASP A 328 31.73 46.80 -24.79
#